data_AF-A0A4R6BMR7-F1
#
_entry.id   AF-A0A4R6BMR7-F1
#
_cell.length_a   1.000
_cell.length_b   1.000
_cell.length_c   1.000
_cell.angle_alpha   90.00
_cell.angle_beta   90.00
_cell.angle_gamma   90.00
#
_symmetry.space_group_name_H-M   'P 1'
#
loop_
_entity.id
_entity.type
_entity.pdbx_description
1 polymer ?
#
loop_
_entity_poly.entity_id
_entity_poly.type
_entity_poly.pdbx_seq_one_letter_code
_entity_poly.pdbx_strand_id
1 'polypeptide(L)'
;MIMNLTLYFLCLVLYIFSGPFIRAFLSSMSTTKLPQTDNVGLVIGYLERFLIIVFIILKEYTAIGLVIASKSILRFNDVKQDPVQHQPEKIDKQSEYILLGTMLSMTVGMLIGLLASIDFR
;
A
#
# COMPACT_ATOMS: atom_id res chain seq x y z
N MET A 1 16.54 -12.77 -22.74
CA MET A 1 16.48 -11.32 -23.07
C MET A 1 15.06 -10.85 -23.37
N ILE A 2 14.38 -11.40 -24.40
CA ILE A 2 12.98 -11.02 -24.71
C ILE A 2 12.01 -11.41 -23.58
N MET A 3 12.16 -12.60 -22.98
CA MET A 3 11.31 -13.06 -21.89
C MET A 3 11.41 -12.18 -20.63
N ASN A 4 12.62 -11.76 -20.26
CA ASN A 4 12.86 -10.87 -19.13
C ASN A 4 12.29 -9.47 -19.39
N LEU A 5 12.43 -8.96 -20.62
CA LEU A 5 11.85 -7.67 -21.00
C LEU A 5 10.31 -7.69 -20.88
N THR A 6 9.68 -8.79 -21.31
CA THR A 6 8.24 -9.00 -21.15
C THR A 6 7.83 -9.07 -19.67
N LEU A 7 8.63 -9.74 -18.83
CA LEU A 7 8.38 -9.83 -17.38
C LEU A 7 8.46 -8.46 -16.69
N TYR A 8 9.49 -7.66 -16.98
CA TYR A 8 9.62 -6.30 -16.43
C TYR A 8 8.50 -5.38 -16.89
N PHE A 9 8.09 -5.49 -18.17
CA PHE A 9 6.94 -4.76 -18.68
C PHE A 9 5.65 -5.15 -17.95
N LEU A 10 5.42 -6.45 -17.74
CA LEU A 10 4.27 -6.94 -16.97
C LEU A 10 4.28 -6.42 -15.52
N CYS A 11 5.42 -6.45 -14.85
CA CYS A 11 5.56 -5.91 -13.49
C CYS A 11 5.26 -4.41 -13.43
N LEU A 12 5.69 -3.65 -14.44
CA LEU A 12 5.41 -2.22 -14.55
C LEU A 12 3.91 -1.95 -14.75
N VAL A 13 3.25 -2.73 -15.60
CA VAL A 13 1.79 -2.66 -15.79
C VAL A 13 1.05 -2.97 -14.47
N LEU A 14 1.43 -4.05 -13.78
CA LEU A 14 0.85 -4.41 -12.48
C LEU A 14 1.09 -3.33 -11.41
N TYR A 15 2.27 -2.72 -11.40
CA TYR A 15 2.59 -1.61 -10.48
C TYR A 15 1.68 -0.41 -10.73
N ILE A 16 1.53 0.05 -11.97
CA ILE A 16 0.66 1.19 -12.29
C ILE A 16 -0.80 0.87 -11.94
N PHE A 17 -1.27 -0.33 -12.27
CA PHE A 17 -2.65 -0.75 -12.03
C PHE A 17 -2.98 -0.95 -10.54
N SER A 18 -1.99 -1.23 -9.69
CA SER A 18 -2.18 -1.50 -8.26
C SER A 18 -2.90 -0.36 -7.52
N GLY A 19 -2.62 0.90 -7.83
CA GLY A 19 -3.24 2.06 -7.15
C GLY A 19 -4.75 2.15 -7.39
N PRO A 20 -5.22 2.24 -8.66
CA PRO A 20 -6.63 2.19 -9.00
C PRO A 20 -7.33 0.94 -8.46
N PHE A 21 -6.66 -0.23 -8.53
CA PHE A 21 -7.21 -1.48 -8.03
C PHE A 21 -7.49 -1.42 -6.52
N ILE A 22 -6.51 -0.99 -5.71
CA ILE A 22 -6.67 -0.89 -4.26
C ILE A 22 -7.76 0.12 -3.90
N ARG A 23 -7.82 1.25 -4.60
CA ARG A 23 -8.88 2.26 -4.40
C ARG A 23 -10.26 1.72 -4.76
N ALA A 24 -10.39 1.03 -5.88
CA ALA A 24 -11.64 0.39 -6.30
C ALA A 24 -12.07 -0.69 -5.31
N PHE A 25 -11.14 -1.52 -4.85
CA PHE A 25 -11.41 -2.57 -3.84
C PHE A 25 -11.87 -1.97 -2.51
N LEU A 26 -11.18 -0.94 -2.00
CA LEU A 26 -11.59 -0.23 -0.79
C LEU A 26 -12.95 0.45 -0.95
N SER A 27 -13.19 1.10 -2.09
CA SER A 27 -14.47 1.76 -2.39
C SER A 27 -15.62 0.76 -2.52
N SER A 28 -15.36 -0.45 -3.04
CA SER A 28 -16.36 -1.51 -3.13
C SER A 28 -16.76 -2.05 -1.76
N MET A 29 -15.85 -2.01 -0.79
CA MET A 29 -16.07 -2.50 0.58
C MET A 29 -16.57 -1.40 1.52
N SER A 30 -16.51 -0.13 1.11
CA SER A 30 -16.90 1.01 1.95
C SER A 30 -18.35 1.41 1.72
N THR A 31 -19.17 1.26 2.76
CA THR A 31 -20.59 1.66 2.79
C THR A 31 -20.79 3.15 3.11
N THR A 32 -19.71 3.85 3.47
CA THR A 32 -19.71 5.29 3.76
C THR A 32 -18.75 5.99 2.80
N LYS A 33 -19.06 7.22 2.37
CA LYS A 33 -18.12 8.01 1.56
C LYS A 33 -16.82 8.11 2.38
N LEU A 34 -15.76 7.43 1.94
CA LEU A 34 -14.45 7.62 2.54
C LEU A 34 -14.18 9.14 2.57
N PRO A 35 -13.61 9.67 3.66
CA PRO A 35 -13.06 11.02 3.61
C PRO A 35 -12.19 11.09 2.35
N GLN A 36 -12.26 12.18 1.58
CA GLN A 36 -11.42 12.32 0.40
C GLN A 36 -9.98 12.08 0.85
N THR A 37 -9.46 10.88 0.58
CA THR A 37 -8.04 10.62 0.76
C THR A 37 -7.44 11.44 -0.35
N ASP A 38 -6.86 12.57 0.02
CA ASP A 38 -6.20 13.44 -0.93
C ASP A 38 -5.20 12.62 -1.73
N ASN A 39 -4.90 13.06 -2.95
CA ASN A 39 -3.96 12.38 -3.86
C ASN A 39 -2.64 11.95 -3.17
N VAL A 40 -2.28 12.60 -2.06
CA VAL A 40 -1.22 12.25 -1.11
C VAL A 40 -1.26 10.77 -0.68
N GLY A 41 -2.40 10.21 -0.27
CA GLY A 41 -2.48 8.82 0.19
C GLY A 41 -2.15 7.81 -0.91
N LEU A 42 -2.60 8.09 -2.13
CA LEU A 42 -2.26 7.30 -3.32
C LEU A 42 -0.76 7.37 -3.64
N VAL A 43 -0.17 8.57 -3.59
CA VAL A 43 1.26 8.79 -3.83
C VAL A 43 2.10 8.07 -2.78
N ILE A 44 1.75 8.15 -1.50
CA ILE A 44 2.41 7.40 -0.41
C ILE A 44 2.35 5.90 -0.72
N GLY A 45 1.20 5.38 -1.15
CA GLY A 45 1.05 3.97 -1.53
C GLY A 45 1.97 3.56 -2.70
N TYR A 46 2.13 4.41 -3.72
CA TYR A 46 3.06 4.14 -4.82
C TYR A 46 4.53 4.17 -4.39
N LEU A 47 4.92 5.12 -3.53
CA LEU A 47 6.27 5.20 -2.99
C LEU A 47 6.62 3.99 -2.13
N GLU A 48 5.71 3.55 -1.27
CA GLU A 48 5.90 2.36 -0.45
C GLU A 48 6.09 1.10 -1.29
N ARG A 49 5.22 0.88 -2.29
CA ARG A 49 5.36 -0.26 -3.20
C ARG A 49 6.68 -0.23 -3.96
N PHE A 50 7.12 0.97 -4.39
CA PHE A 50 8.42 1.14 -5.02
C PHE A 50 9.57 0.74 -4.09
N LEU A 51 9.56 1.19 -2.84
CA LEU A 51 10.56 0.81 -1.84
C LEU A 51 10.57 -0.70 -1.57
N ILE A 52 9.39 -1.32 -1.43
CA ILE A 52 9.26 -2.78 -1.24
C ILE A 52 9.88 -3.53 -2.42
N ILE A 53 9.55 -3.15 -3.66
CA ILE A 53 10.09 -3.79 -4.87
C ILE A 53 11.62 -3.66 -4.90
N VAL A 54 12.16 -2.47 -4.64
CA VAL A 54 13.61 -2.24 -4.60
C VAL A 54 14.28 -3.12 -3.54
N PHE A 55 13.75 -3.16 -2.31
CA PHE A 55 14.33 -3.97 -1.24
C PHE A 55 14.25 -5.47 -1.50
N ILE A 56 13.19 -5.96 -2.17
CA ILE A 56 13.10 -7.36 -2.58
C ILE A 56 14.19 -7.70 -3.61
N ILE A 57 14.38 -6.84 -4.61
CA ILE A 57 15.44 -7.03 -5.63
C ILE A 57 16.83 -7.02 -4.98
N LEU A 58 17.05 -6.14 -4.00
CA LEU A 58 18.29 -6.07 -3.22
C LEU A 58 18.42 -7.20 -2.17
N LYS A 59 17.39 -8.05 -1.98
CA LYS A 59 17.30 -9.10 -0.94
C LYS A 59 17.39 -8.56 0.50
N GLU A 60 17.06 -7.30 0.70
CA GLU A 60 17.08 -6.60 2.00
C GLU A 60 15.71 -6.63 2.68
N TYR A 61 15.26 -7.83 3.09
CA TYR A 61 13.94 -8.02 3.70
C TYR A 61 13.77 -7.25 5.04
N THR A 62 14.87 -6.98 5.75
CA THR A 62 14.86 -6.18 6.98
C THR A 62 14.41 -4.75 6.72
N ALA A 63 14.83 -4.15 5.60
CA ALA A 63 14.46 -2.79 5.22
C ALA A 63 12.96 -2.65 4.93
N ILE A 64 12.33 -3.71 4.41
CA ILE A 64 10.87 -3.80 4.23
C ILE A 64 10.18 -3.69 5.59
N GLY A 65 10.66 -4.42 6.61
CA GLY A 65 10.14 -4.34 7.98
C GLY A 65 10.19 -2.93 8.57
N LEU A 66 11.26 -2.17 8.29
CA LEU A 66 11.39 -0.77 8.72
C LEU A 66 10.35 0.15 8.05
N VAL A 67 10.10 -0.02 6.76
CA VAL A 67 9.07 0.75 6.04
C VAL A 67 7.70 0.48 6.66
N ILE A 68 7.36 -0.79 6.89
CA ILE A 68 6.08 -1.19 7.52
C ILE A 68 5.97 -0.62 8.93
N ALA A 69 7.02 -0.72 9.74
CA ALA A 69 7.03 -0.20 11.11
C ALA A 69 6.84 1.31 11.15
N SER A 70 7.55 2.06 10.28
CA SER A 70 7.43 3.52 10.20
C SER A 70 6.00 3.96 9.88
N LYS A 71 5.33 3.29 8.94
CA LYS A 71 3.95 3.59 8.55
C LYS A 71 2.94 3.28 9.67
N SER A 72 3.19 2.21 10.41
CA SER A 72 2.38 1.84 11.59
C SER A 72 2.47 2.92 12.68
N ILE A 73 3.67 3.41 12.99
CA ILE A 73 3.90 4.47 13.98
C ILE A 73 3.16 5.76 13.60
N LEU A 74 3.23 6.17 12.33
CA LEU A 74 2.53 7.37 11.85
C LEU A 74 1.00 7.23 11.99
N ARG A 75 0.46 6.04 11.71
CA ARG A 75 -0.97 5.75 11.91
C ARG A 75 -1.39 5.83 13.38
N PHE A 76 -0.55 5.37 14.32
CA PHE A 76 -0.85 5.46 15.75
C PHE A 76 -0.91 6.90 16.27
N ASN A 77 -0.20 7.83 15.63
CA ASN A 77 -0.21 9.25 16.02
C ASN A 77 -1.52 9.94 15.59
N ASP A 78 -2.05 9.63 14.40
CA ASP A 78 -3.32 10.18 13.92
C ASP A 78 -4.51 9.72 14.79
N VAL A 79 -4.51 8.44 15.22
CA VAL A 79 -5.57 7.89 16.10
C VAL A 79 -5.64 8.59 17.47
N LYS A 80 -4.56 9.26 17.92
CA LYS A 80 -4.54 10.01 19.19
C LYS A 80 -5.08 11.44 19.07
N GLN A 81 -5.27 11.97 17.86
CA GLN A 81 -5.64 13.38 17.65
C GLN A 81 -7.14 13.65 17.44
N ASP A 82 -8.00 12.63 17.61
CA ASP A 82 -9.47 12.81 17.62
C ASP A 82 -10.12 12.89 19.03
N PRO A 83 -9.77 13.82 19.95
CA PRO A 83 -10.58 14.00 21.16
C PRO A 83 -11.87 14.83 20.98
N VAL A 84 -12.14 15.49 19.84
CA VAL A 84 -13.24 16.47 19.79
C VAL A 84 -13.94 16.52 18.42
N GLN A 85 -14.99 15.71 18.22
CA GLN A 85 -16.29 16.15 17.66
C GLN A 85 -17.27 14.96 17.48
N HIS A 86 -18.16 14.81 18.48
CA HIS A 86 -19.54 14.32 18.41
C HIS A 86 -19.97 13.38 17.25
N GLN A 87 -19.65 12.08 17.32
CA GLN A 87 -20.62 11.01 17.01
C GLN A 87 -20.09 9.63 17.45
N PRO A 88 -20.74 8.93 18.42
CA PRO A 88 -20.14 7.80 19.13
C PRO A 88 -20.09 6.47 18.36
N GLU A 89 -20.44 6.44 17.07
CA GLU A 89 -20.49 5.18 16.28
C GLU A 89 -19.64 5.18 14.99
N LYS A 90 -18.91 6.27 14.66
CA LYS A 90 -18.19 6.40 13.37
C LYS A 90 -16.68 6.09 13.45
N ILE A 91 -16.13 5.90 14.64
CA ILE A 91 -14.67 5.90 14.88
C ILE A 91 -13.99 4.57 14.44
N ASP A 92 -14.70 3.44 14.38
CA ASP A 92 -14.05 2.14 14.03
C ASP A 92 -13.82 1.93 12.52
N LYS A 93 -14.81 2.27 11.69
CA LYS A 93 -14.77 1.86 10.27
C LYS A 93 -13.66 2.52 9.48
N GLN A 94 -13.40 3.81 9.68
CA GLN A 94 -12.38 4.55 8.91
C GLN A 94 -10.96 4.04 9.19
N SER A 95 -10.65 3.77 10.47
CA SER A 95 -9.34 3.25 10.86
C SER A 95 -9.11 1.84 10.30
N GLU A 96 -10.14 0.99 10.29
CA GLU A 96 -10.10 -0.34 9.68
C GLU A 96 -9.85 -0.29 8.16
N TYR A 97 -10.51 0.61 7.42
CA TYR A 97 -10.30 0.74 5.98
C TYR A 97 -8.88 1.22 5.63
N ILE A 98 -8.30 2.14 6.41
CA ILE A 98 -6.92 2.61 6.22
C ILE A 98 -5.92 1.47 6.48
N LEU A 99 -6.15 0.67 7.52
CA LEU A 99 -5.35 -0.53 7.78
C LEU A 99 -5.44 -1.54 6.65
N LEU A 100 -6.67 -1.84 6.21
CA LEU A 100 -6.94 -2.77 5.11
C LEU A 100 -6.25 -2.32 3.82
N GLY A 101 -6.35 -1.02 3.47
CA GLY A 101 -5.68 -0.46 2.29
C GLY A 101 -4.16 -0.56 2.37
N THR A 102 -3.60 -0.35 3.56
CA THR A 102 -2.15 -0.48 3.79
C THR A 102 -1.69 -1.93 3.66
N MET A 103 -2.39 -2.88 4.28
CA MET A 103 -2.09 -4.31 4.20
C MET A 103 -2.22 -4.86 2.77
N LEU A 104 -3.26 -4.44 2.05
CA LEU A 104 -3.46 -4.82 0.66
C LEU A 104 -2.35 -4.25 -0.23
N SER A 105 -1.97 -2.99 -0.03
CA SER A 105 -0.87 -2.35 -0.77
C SER A 105 0.47 -3.04 -0.54
N MET A 106 0.80 -3.37 0.71
CA MET A 106 2.04 -4.09 1.04
C MET A 106 2.09 -5.46 0.38
N THR A 107 0.99 -6.21 0.45
CA THR A 107 0.88 -7.54 -0.17
C THR A 107 1.07 -7.47 -1.68
N VAL A 108 0.42 -6.52 -2.36
CA VAL A 108 0.57 -6.33 -3.81
C VAL A 108 2.00 -5.91 -4.16
N GLY A 109 2.60 -5.00 -3.40
CA GLY A 109 4.00 -4.59 -3.58
C GLY A 109 4.98 -5.76 -3.43
N MET A 110 4.77 -6.61 -2.42
CA MET A 110 5.58 -7.82 -2.22
C MET A 110 5.44 -8.81 -3.37
N LEU A 111 4.23 -9.08 -3.85
CA LEU A 111 4.00 -9.99 -4.97
C LEU A 111 4.69 -9.50 -6.25
N ILE A 112 4.58 -8.21 -6.57
CA ILE A 112 5.24 -7.61 -7.74
C ILE A 112 6.76 -7.70 -7.59
N GLY A 113 7.31 -7.38 -6.41
CA GLY A 113 8.74 -7.45 -6.16
C GLY A 113 9.28 -8.89 -6.26
N LEU A 114 8.56 -9.86 -5.71
CA LEU A 114 8.92 -11.28 -5.83
C LEU A 114 8.92 -11.73 -7.29
N LEU A 115 7.88 -11.41 -8.05
CA LEU A 115 7.80 -11.70 -9.48
C LEU A 115 9.00 -11.09 -10.24
N ALA A 116 9.33 -9.82 -9.97
CA ALA A 116 10.47 -9.15 -10.59
C ALA A 116 11.82 -9.77 -10.18
N SER A 117 11.93 -10.32 -8.98
CA SER A 117 13.17 -10.92 -8.48
C SER A 117 13.50 -12.30 -9.08
N ILE A 118 12.53 -12.99 -9.69
CA ILE A 118 12.72 -14.35 -10.26
C ILE A 118 13.84 -14.36 -11.32
N ASP A 119 13.92 -13.30 -12.12
CA ASP A 119 14.92 -13.15 -13.19
C ASP A 119 16.27 -12.61 -12.68
N PHE A 120 16.36 -12.13 -11.44
CA PHE A 120 17.55 -11.53 -10.85
C PHE A 120 18.42 -12.55 -10.07
N ARG A 121 18.19 -13.85 -10.31
CA ARG A 121 18.88 -14.98 -9.68
C ARG A 121 20.00 -15.52 -10.55
#